data_AF-A0A839IWY8-F1
#
_entry.id   AF-A0A839IWY8-F1
#
_cell.length_a   1.000
_cell.length_b   1.000
_cell.length_c   1.000
_cell.angle_alpha   90.00
_cell.angle_beta   90.00
_cell.angle_gamma   90.00
#
_symmetry.space_group_name_H-M   'P 1'
#
loop_
_entity.id
_entity.type
_entity.pdbx_description
1 polymer ?
#
loop_
_entity_poly.entity_id
_entity_poly.type
_entity_poly.pdbx_seq_one_letter_code
_entity_poly.pdbx_strand_id
1 'polypeptide(L)'
;KIQKLEKAIQAQTEECKEPCKTKCPIPVVSGKECEDIFRRGGKDSQMYMIQPDAFYPPYKVYCDQTTQNGGWLLIQNRLDGSVDFGRRWDEYRRGFGNIAFD
;
A
#
# COMPACT_ATOMS: atom_id res chain seq x y z
N LYS A 1 10.47 35.07 -1.18
CA LYS A 1 10.30 33.72 -0.58
C LYS A 1 8.82 33.40 -0.31
N ILE A 2 8.10 34.28 0.38
CA ILE A 2 6.65 34.13 0.67
C ILE A 2 5.82 33.92 -0.61
N GLN A 3 5.91 34.83 -1.58
CA GLN A 3 5.19 34.71 -2.86
C GLN A 3 5.47 33.41 -3.64
N LYS A 4 6.69 32.84 -3.51
CA LYS A 4 7.03 31.57 -4.16
C LYS A 4 6.29 30.40 -3.50
N LEU A 5 6.17 30.42 -2.18
CA LEU A 5 5.45 29.39 -1.42
C LEU A 5 3.95 29.49 -1.67
N GLU A 6 3.38 30.70 -1.66
CA GLU A 6 1.97 30.92 -1.98
C GLU A 6 1.61 30.36 -3.37
N LYS A 7 2.46 30.63 -4.37
CA LYS A 7 2.27 30.09 -5.72
C LYS A 7 2.33 28.56 -5.76
N ALA A 8 3.25 27.94 -5.01
CA ALA A 8 3.39 26.48 -4.95
C ALA A 8 2.18 25.82 -4.28
N ILE A 9 1.67 26.41 -3.20
CA ILE A 9 0.47 25.94 -2.50
C ILE A 9 -0.76 26.01 -3.43
N GLN A 10 -0.92 27.12 -4.16
CA GLN A 10 -2.04 27.26 -5.09
C GLN A 10 -1.97 26.22 -6.21
N ALA A 11 -0.78 25.99 -6.80
CA ALA A 11 -0.59 24.98 -7.83
C ALA A 11 -0.95 23.58 -7.33
N GLN A 12 -0.45 23.19 -6.15
CA GLN A 12 -0.78 21.89 -5.56
C GLN A 12 -2.27 21.74 -5.26
N THR A 13 -2.92 22.80 -4.80
CA THR A 13 -4.36 22.80 -4.51
C THR A 13 -5.19 22.56 -5.77
N GLU A 14 -4.75 23.09 -6.91
CA GLU A 14 -5.39 22.85 -8.20
C GLU A 14 -5.17 21.42 -8.69
N GLU A 15 -3.97 20.87 -8.56
CA GLU A 15 -3.68 19.47 -8.92
C GLU A 15 -4.48 18.47 -8.06
N CYS A 16 -4.63 18.75 -6.77
CA CYS A 16 -5.37 17.89 -5.83
C CYS A 16 -6.90 17.93 -6.02
N LYS A 17 -7.42 18.69 -6.99
CA LYS A 17 -8.86 18.63 -7.34
C LYS A 17 -9.25 17.25 -7.87
N GLU A 18 -8.35 16.59 -8.60
CA GLU A 18 -8.55 15.24 -9.08
C GLU A 18 -7.74 14.25 -8.22
N PRO A 19 -8.37 13.22 -7.64
CA PRO A 19 -7.64 12.24 -6.85
C PRO A 19 -6.80 11.33 -7.75
N CYS A 20 -5.67 10.87 -7.22
CA CYS A 20 -4.90 9.80 -7.86
C CYS A 20 -5.73 8.51 -7.94
N LYS A 21 -5.52 7.74 -9.01
CA LYS A 21 -6.20 6.47 -9.26
C LYS A 21 -5.16 5.41 -9.56
N THR A 22 -5.42 4.19 -9.12
CA THR A 22 -4.58 3.01 -9.35
C THR A 22 -5.44 1.88 -9.87
N LYS A 23 -4.91 1.12 -10.80
CA LYS A 23 -5.46 -0.14 -11.29
C LYS A 23 -4.65 -1.28 -10.70
N CYS A 24 -5.15 -1.86 -9.61
CA CYS A 24 -4.61 -3.11 -9.07
C CYS A 24 -5.55 -4.28 -9.38
N PRO A 25 -5.36 -5.04 -10.48
CA PRO A 25 -6.02 -6.32 -10.65
C PRO A 25 -5.71 -7.22 -9.44
N ILE A 26 -6.73 -7.84 -8.86
CA ILE A 26 -6.54 -8.73 -7.70
C ILE A 26 -6.11 -10.10 -8.23
N PRO A 27 -4.93 -10.61 -7.86
CA PRO A 27 -4.53 -11.97 -8.23
C PRO A 27 -5.50 -13.01 -7.64
N VAL A 28 -5.71 -14.11 -8.37
CA VAL A 28 -6.60 -15.20 -7.92
C VAL A 28 -5.99 -15.96 -6.72
N VAL A 29 -4.66 -16.07 -6.67
CA VAL A 29 -3.96 -16.74 -5.57
C VAL A 29 -4.08 -15.91 -4.29
N SER A 30 -4.48 -16.60 -3.21
CA SER A 30 -4.66 -16.02 -1.88
C SER A 30 -4.26 -17.06 -0.82
N GLY A 31 -4.04 -16.60 0.40
CA GLY A 31 -3.58 -17.41 1.52
C GLY A 31 -3.69 -16.65 2.84
N LYS A 32 -3.17 -17.26 3.90
CA LYS A 32 -3.15 -16.64 5.24
C LYS A 32 -2.26 -15.41 5.30
N GLU A 33 -1.11 -15.47 4.62
CA GLU A 33 -0.13 -14.39 4.51
C GLU A 33 0.73 -14.60 3.25
N CYS A 34 1.78 -13.79 3.07
CA CYS A 34 2.54 -13.74 1.82
C CYS A 34 3.38 -15.01 1.55
N GLU A 35 3.86 -15.71 2.57
CA GLU A 35 4.56 -16.99 2.44
C GLU A 35 3.60 -18.12 1.99
N ASP A 36 2.38 -18.19 2.52
CA ASP A 36 1.34 -19.12 2.04
C ASP A 36 1.00 -18.84 0.57
N ILE A 37 0.88 -17.57 0.18
CA ILE A 37 0.72 -17.18 -1.23
C ILE A 37 1.93 -17.65 -2.07
N PHE A 38 3.15 -17.44 -1.57
CA PHE A 38 4.37 -17.84 -2.27
C PHE A 38 4.43 -19.35 -2.52
N ARG A 39 4.06 -20.15 -1.52
CA ARG A 39 3.97 -21.62 -1.59
C ARG A 39 2.89 -22.10 -2.55
N ARG A 40 1.81 -21.34 -2.70
CA ARG A 40 0.73 -21.59 -3.67
C ARG A 40 1.05 -21.11 -5.09
N GLY A 41 2.25 -20.59 -5.33
CA GLY A 41 2.72 -20.20 -6.65
C GLY A 41 2.58 -18.71 -6.97
N GLY A 42 2.21 -17.85 -6.01
CA GLY A 42 2.28 -16.40 -6.17
C GLY A 42 3.73 -15.93 -6.12
N LYS A 43 4.38 -15.80 -7.29
CA LYS A 43 5.82 -15.48 -7.40
C LYS A 43 6.14 -14.03 -7.70
N ASP A 44 5.16 -13.24 -8.14
CA ASP A 44 5.36 -11.83 -8.45
C ASP A 44 5.22 -10.97 -7.19
N SER A 45 6.13 -10.00 -7.02
CA SER A 45 6.02 -8.98 -5.98
C SER A 45 4.97 -7.95 -6.35
N GLN A 46 3.81 -8.01 -5.71
CA GLN A 46 2.64 -7.18 -6.03
C GLN A 46 1.64 -7.13 -4.87
N MET A 47 0.52 -6.46 -5.09
CA MET A 47 -0.60 -6.48 -4.15
C MET A 47 -1.34 -7.82 -4.21
N TYR A 48 -1.58 -8.39 -3.03
CA TYR A 48 -2.41 -9.59 -2.87
C TYR A 48 -3.50 -9.37 -1.83
N MET A 49 -4.47 -10.28 -1.85
CA MET A 49 -5.53 -10.40 -0.86
C MET A 49 -5.17 -11.53 0.11
N ILE A 50 -5.08 -11.26 1.42
CA ILE A 50 -4.80 -12.27 2.45
C ILE A 50 -5.93 -12.38 3.47
N GLN A 51 -6.07 -13.54 4.10
CA GLN A 51 -7.00 -13.77 5.21
C GLN A 51 -6.31 -14.57 6.34
N PRO A 52 -5.60 -13.89 7.26
CA PRO A 52 -4.90 -14.58 8.36
C PRO A 52 -5.86 -15.30 9.31
N ASP A 53 -6.99 -14.67 9.61
CA ASP A 53 -8.03 -15.17 10.51
C ASP A 53 -9.35 -15.30 9.74
N ALA A 54 -9.93 -16.50 9.78
CA ALA A 54 -11.17 -16.83 9.08
C ALA A 54 -12.39 -16.06 9.63
N PHE A 55 -12.31 -15.54 10.85
CA PHE A 55 -13.38 -14.73 11.46
C PHE A 55 -13.39 -13.27 10.96
N TYR A 56 -12.32 -12.81 10.32
CA TYR A 56 -12.21 -11.45 9.81
C TYR A 56 -12.22 -11.42 8.27
N PRO A 57 -12.74 -10.35 7.66
CA PRO A 57 -12.67 -10.16 6.22
C PRO A 57 -11.21 -10.13 5.72
N PRO A 58 -10.95 -10.64 4.50
CA PRO A 58 -9.64 -10.51 3.89
C PRO A 58 -9.27 -9.04 3.66
N TYR A 59 -7.98 -8.71 3.79
CA TYR A 59 -7.46 -7.36 3.54
C TYR A 59 -6.22 -7.37 2.64
N LYS A 60 -6.01 -6.25 1.94
CA LYS A 60 -4.97 -6.11 0.91
C LYS A 60 -3.63 -5.88 1.57
N VAL A 61 -2.58 -6.48 1.00
CA VAL A 61 -1.18 -6.27 1.42
C VAL A 61 -0.28 -6.26 0.20
N TYR A 62 0.92 -5.71 0.35
CA TYR A 62 1.98 -5.91 -0.63
C TYR A 62 2.83 -7.09 -0.19
N CYS A 63 3.02 -8.07 -1.08
CA CYS A 63 3.94 -9.17 -0.85
C CYS A 63 5.20 -8.96 -1.68
N ASP A 64 6.36 -9.01 -1.04
CA ASP A 64 7.63 -9.14 -1.73
C ASP A 64 7.97 -10.63 -1.85
N GLN A 65 7.84 -11.13 -3.07
CA GLN A 65 8.05 -12.52 -3.45
C GLN A 65 9.44 -12.75 -4.09
N THR A 66 10.29 -11.73 -4.07
CA THR A 66 11.58 -11.72 -4.77
C THR A 66 12.78 -11.60 -3.83
N THR A 67 12.68 -10.77 -2.79
CA THR A 67 13.79 -10.53 -1.86
C THR A 67 13.98 -11.71 -0.94
N GLN A 68 15.23 -12.19 -0.77
CA GLN A 68 15.60 -13.21 0.21
C GLN A 68 14.63 -14.41 0.27
N ASN A 69 14.40 -15.04 -0.88
CA ASN A 69 13.50 -16.20 -1.08
C ASN A 69 11.98 -15.90 -1.07
N GLY A 70 11.57 -14.62 -1.00
CA GLY A 70 10.17 -14.23 -1.05
C GLY A 70 9.41 -14.53 0.26
N GLY A 71 8.09 -14.49 0.18
CA GLY A 71 7.19 -14.70 1.32
C GLY A 71 7.07 -13.50 2.26
N TRP A 72 7.67 -12.36 1.94
CA TRP A 72 7.68 -11.20 2.83
C TRP A 72 6.37 -10.43 2.74
N LEU A 73 5.72 -10.26 3.89
CA LEU A 73 4.59 -9.37 4.06
C LEU A 73 5.08 -7.98 4.45
N LEU A 74 4.85 -6.99 3.58
CA LEU A 74 5.25 -5.62 3.84
C LEU A 74 4.23 -4.93 4.77
N ILE A 75 4.66 -4.58 5.99
CA ILE A 75 3.79 -3.94 6.99
C ILE A 75 3.90 -2.41 7.03
N GLN A 76 4.99 -1.85 6.52
CA GLN A 76 5.29 -0.41 6.56
C GLN A 76 6.32 -0.07 5.48
N ASN A 77 6.10 1.02 4.72
CA ASN A 77 7.01 1.45 3.66
C ASN A 77 7.11 2.99 3.55
N ARG A 78 8.32 3.48 3.25
CA ARG A 78 8.66 4.89 3.04
C ARG A 78 9.63 4.99 1.87
N LEU A 79 9.24 5.72 0.81
CA LEU A 79 10.08 5.87 -0.39
C LEU A 79 10.27 7.33 -0.79
N ASP A 80 9.19 8.10 -0.90
CA ASP A 80 9.17 9.38 -1.62
C ASP A 80 8.50 10.53 -0.84
N GLY A 81 7.97 10.26 0.34
CA GLY A 81 7.24 11.27 1.13
C GLY A 81 5.82 11.56 0.60
N SER A 82 5.25 10.71 -0.26
CA SER A 82 3.90 10.85 -0.82
C SER A 82 2.77 10.71 0.20
N VAL A 83 3.03 10.07 1.35
CA VAL A 83 2.05 9.83 2.40
C VAL A 83 2.54 10.45 3.70
N ASP A 84 1.68 11.26 4.33
CA ASP A 84 1.93 11.81 5.66
C ASP A 84 1.80 10.72 6.74
N PHE A 85 2.72 10.72 7.71
CA PHE A 85 2.73 9.82 8.87
C PHE A 85 2.49 10.59 10.17
N GLY A 86 2.32 11.92 10.15
CA GLY A 86 1.93 12.73 11.30
C GLY A 86 0.45 12.53 11.68
N ARG A 87 0.06 11.29 11.99
CA ARG A 87 -1.34 10.86 12.09
C ARG A 87 -1.79 10.55 13.51
N ARG A 88 -3.11 10.50 13.69
CA ARG A 88 -3.73 10.15 14.98
C ARG A 88 -3.65 8.65 15.27
N TRP A 89 -3.79 8.29 16.54
CA TRP A 89 -3.73 6.89 17.01
C TRP A 89 -4.70 5.96 16.26
N ASP A 90 -5.92 6.41 16.00
CA ASP A 90 -6.93 5.60 15.34
C ASP A 90 -6.60 5.30 13.86
N GLU A 91 -5.85 6.18 13.18
CA GLU A 91 -5.35 5.94 11.82
C GLU A 91 -4.24 4.89 11.83
N TYR A 92 -3.30 4.99 12.78
CA TYR A 92 -2.27 3.96 12.96
C TYR A 92 -2.87 2.59 13.28
N ARG A 93 -3.90 2.54 14.13
CA ARG A 93 -4.59 1.29 14.48
C ARG A 93 -5.29 0.66 13.27
N ARG A 94 -5.90 1.46 12.40
CA ARG A 94 -6.65 0.97 11.22
C ARG A 94 -5.75 0.72 10.00
N GLY A 95 -4.58 1.33 9.96
CA GLY A 95 -3.72 1.38 8.77
C GLY A 95 -4.07 2.55 7.84
N PHE A 96 -3.07 3.07 7.14
CA PHE A 96 -3.18 4.18 6.19
C PHE A 96 -2.14 4.07 5.07
N GLY A 97 -2.30 4.90 4.04
CA GLY A 97 -1.41 4.95 2.88
C GLY A 97 -1.88 4.10 1.70
N ASN A 98 -1.07 4.09 0.65
CA ASN A 98 -1.34 3.32 -0.57
C ASN A 98 -0.52 2.02 -0.52
N ILE A 99 -1.20 0.88 -0.60
CA ILE A 99 -0.57 -0.46 -0.45
C ILE A 99 0.32 -0.78 -1.64
N ALA A 100 -0.11 -0.39 -2.84
CA ALA A 100 0.63 -0.58 -4.08
C ALA A 100 0.35 0.60 -5.01
N PHE A 101 1.26 0.79 -5.95
CA PHE A 101 1.13 1.69 -7.09
C PHE A 101 1.09 0.84 -8.37
N ASP A 102 0.64 1.43 -9.47
CA ASP A 102 0.64 0.79 -10.78
C ASP A 102 2.07 0.56 -11.31
#